data_AF-A0A3C0N6V6-F1
#
_entry.id   AF-A0A3C0N6V6-F1
#
_cell.length_a   1.000
_cell.length_b   1.000
_cell.length_c   1.000
_cell.angle_alpha   90.00
_cell.angle_beta   90.00
_cell.angle_gamma   90.00
#
_symmetry.space_group_name_H-M   'P 1'
#
loop_
_entity.id
_entity.type
_entity.pdbx_description
1 polymer ?
#
loop_
_entity_poly.entity_id
_entity_poly.type
_entity_poly.pdbx_seq_one_letter_code
_entity_poly.pdbx_strand_id
1 'polypeptide(L)'
;MDRQYDFVLVSGSFQYSQDWASALKDLARATGEYIFVTRLPIIHHVPSFVMVQRPYEYGYNTEYLGWCLNRGEFLECAQKTGLKLMREFVVEQLPPIHRAPEQAEHWGFLFRKE
;
A
#
# COMPACT_ATOMS: atom_id res chain seq x y z
N MET A 1 3.49 3.01 -20.13
CA MET A 1 2.08 3.43 -20.16
C MET A 1 2.06 4.85 -20.69
N ASP A 2 1.57 5.08 -21.90
CA ASP A 2 1.62 6.40 -22.55
C ASP A 2 0.41 7.29 -22.19
N ARG A 3 -0.39 6.86 -21.22
CA ARG A 3 -1.58 7.59 -20.76
C ARG A 3 -1.43 7.97 -19.31
N GLN A 4 -1.62 9.25 -19.03
CA GLN A 4 -1.74 9.79 -17.68
C GLN A 4 -3.21 9.94 -17.30
N TYR A 5 -3.51 9.68 -16.02
CA TYR A 5 -4.82 9.82 -15.42
C TYR A 5 -4.77 10.92 -14.37
N ASP A 6 -5.74 11.84 -14.38
CA ASP A 6 -5.79 12.93 -13.40
C ASP A 6 -5.86 12.39 -11.96
N PHE A 7 -6.54 11.26 -11.78
CA PHE A 7 -6.66 10.57 -10.50
C PHE A 7 -6.41 9.06 -10.65
N VAL A 8 -5.49 8.52 -9.83
CA VAL A 8 -5.25 7.08 -9.72
C VAL A 8 -5.73 6.58 -8.35
N LEU A 9 -6.66 5.64 -8.36
CA LEU A 9 -7.14 4.97 -7.15
C LEU A 9 -6.53 3.58 -7.04
N VAL A 10 -5.89 3.30 -5.91
CA VAL A 10 -5.40 1.96 -5.57
C VAL A 10 -6.03 1.53 -4.25
N SER A 11 -6.99 0.62 -4.29
CA SER A 11 -7.76 0.22 -3.11
C SER A 11 -7.61 -1.27 -2.84
N GLY A 12 -6.93 -1.62 -1.74
CA GLY A 12 -6.81 -2.99 -1.23
C GLY A 12 -5.95 -3.96 -2.05
N SER A 13 -5.52 -3.57 -3.25
CA SER A 13 -4.72 -4.40 -4.15
C SER A 13 -3.21 -4.18 -4.03
N PHE A 14 -2.77 -3.01 -3.54
CA PHE A 14 -1.36 -2.63 -3.58
C PHE A 14 -0.46 -3.60 -2.78
N GLN A 15 -1.00 -4.13 -1.69
CA GLN A 15 -0.32 -5.07 -0.79
C GLN A 15 0.17 -6.35 -1.47
N TYR A 16 -0.34 -6.73 -2.65
CA TYR A 16 0.07 -7.94 -3.35
C TYR A 16 1.26 -7.72 -4.31
N SER A 17 1.80 -6.50 -4.36
CA SER A 17 2.95 -6.16 -5.21
C SER A 17 4.25 -6.55 -4.52
N GLN A 18 4.90 -7.64 -4.96
CA GLN A 18 6.20 -8.05 -4.42
C GLN A 18 7.27 -6.96 -4.57
N ASP A 19 7.33 -6.33 -5.75
CA ASP A 19 8.15 -5.14 -5.99
C ASP A 19 7.28 -3.88 -5.91
N TRP A 20 6.72 -3.64 -4.71
CA TRP A 20 5.83 -2.52 -4.45
C TRP A 20 6.48 -1.16 -4.75
N ALA A 21 7.80 -1.04 -4.61
CA ALA A 21 8.52 0.21 -4.92
C ALA A 21 8.49 0.50 -6.43
N SER A 22 8.75 -0.50 -7.27
CA SER A 22 8.61 -0.36 -8.72
C SER A 22 7.15 -0.12 -9.13
N ALA A 23 6.20 -0.83 -8.50
CA ALA A 23 4.77 -0.61 -8.72
C ALA A 23 4.35 0.83 -8.39
N LEU A 24 4.81 1.38 -7.26
CA LEU A 24 4.55 2.78 -6.88
C LEU A 24 5.12 3.75 -7.91
N LYS A 25 6.33 3.50 -8.41
CA LYS A 25 6.97 4.31 -9.45
C LYS A 25 6.16 4.32 -10.74
N ASP A 26 5.65 3.18 -11.17
CA ASP A 26 4.84 3.10 -12.39
C ASP A 26 3.45 3.74 -12.21
N LEU A 27 2.83 3.59 -11.05
CA LEU A 27 1.60 4.31 -10.69
C LEU A 27 1.83 5.83 -10.64
N ALA A 28 2.95 6.27 -10.07
CA ALA A 28 3.33 7.68 -10.02
C ALA A 28 3.62 8.26 -11.42
N ARG A 29 4.03 7.44 -12.40
CA ARG A 29 4.18 7.86 -13.81
C ARG A 29 2.84 7.96 -14.52
N ALA A 30 1.91 7.04 -14.22
CA ALA A 30 0.57 7.03 -14.77
C ALA A 30 -0.34 8.12 -14.15
N THR A 31 0.05 8.74 -13.05
CA THR A 31 -0.70 9.80 -12.37
C THR A 31 -0.35 11.19 -12.92
N GLY A 32 -1.36 11.95 -13.31
CA GLY A 32 -1.26 13.36 -13.73
C GLY A 32 -1.35 14.33 -12.56
N GLU A 33 -2.34 14.19 -11.66
CA GLU A 33 -2.51 15.11 -10.53
C GLU A 33 -2.48 14.43 -9.17
N TYR A 34 -3.30 13.40 -8.94
CA TYR A 34 -3.48 12.80 -7.62
C TYR A 34 -3.48 11.28 -7.64
N ILE A 35 -2.90 10.68 -6.61
CA ILE A 35 -2.99 9.24 -6.37
C ILE A 35 -3.44 8.99 -4.94
N PHE A 36 -4.45 8.14 -4.79
CA PHE A 36 -4.93 7.68 -3.50
C PHE A 36 -4.69 6.18 -3.35
N VAL A 37 -3.78 5.83 -2.46
CA VAL A 37 -3.52 4.43 -2.07
C VAL A 37 -4.24 4.19 -0.76
N THR A 38 -5.14 3.21 -0.69
CA THR A 38 -5.97 2.96 0.50
C THR A 38 -6.16 1.48 0.76
N ARG A 39 -6.58 1.15 1.99
CA ARG A 39 -6.62 -0.23 2.50
C ARG A 39 -5.26 -0.93 2.35
N LEU A 40 -4.20 -0.18 2.64
CA LEU A 40 -2.82 -0.67 2.64
C LEU A 40 -2.46 -1.07 4.08
N PRO A 41 -2.02 -2.31 4.35
CA PRO A 41 -1.52 -2.69 5.65
C PRO A 41 -0.25 -1.90 6.00
N ILE A 42 -0.34 -1.09 7.04
CA ILE A 42 0.75 -0.24 7.51
C ILE A 42 1.13 -0.59 8.94
N ILE A 43 2.44 -0.55 9.18
CA ILE A 43 3.12 -0.63 10.47
C ILE A 43 4.06 0.58 10.63
N HIS A 44 4.52 0.86 11.84
CA HIS A 44 5.23 2.10 12.16
C HIS A 44 6.66 1.88 12.69
N HIS A 45 6.91 0.84 13.47
CA HIS A 45 8.13 0.75 14.28
C HIS A 45 9.11 -0.33 13.81
N VAL A 46 8.65 -1.35 13.10
CA VAL A 46 9.50 -2.42 12.55
C VAL A 46 9.67 -2.30 11.03
N PRO A 47 10.70 -2.93 10.41
CA PRO A 47 10.83 -2.95 8.94
C PRO A 47 9.64 -3.62 8.26
N SER A 48 9.39 -3.27 7.00
CA SER A 48 8.34 -3.94 6.20
C SER A 48 8.51 -5.45 6.20
N PHE A 49 7.40 -6.18 6.28
CA PHE A 49 7.41 -7.64 6.28
C PHE A 49 6.27 -8.21 5.44
N VAL A 50 6.39 -9.50 5.13
CA VAL A 50 5.38 -10.24 4.36
C VAL A 50 4.49 -11.03 5.31
N MET A 51 3.19 -10.87 5.15
CA MET A 51 2.17 -11.71 5.77
C MET A 51 1.63 -12.75 4.78
N VAL A 52 1.07 -13.83 5.32
CA VAL A 52 0.29 -14.79 4.52
C VAL A 52 -1.18 -14.63 4.87
N GLN A 53 -1.98 -14.32 3.86
CA GLN A 53 -3.44 -14.28 3.98
C GLN A 53 -4.04 -15.61 3.53
N ARG A 54 -4.95 -16.15 4.32
CA ARG A 54 -5.63 -17.44 4.09
C ARG A 54 -7.16 -17.25 4.06
N PRO A 55 -7.73 -16.78 2.95
CA PRO A 55 -9.16 -16.50 2.85
C PRO A 55 -10.01 -17.76 2.62
N TYR A 56 -9.66 -18.88 3.27
CA TYR A 56 -10.38 -20.16 3.18
C TYR A 56 -11.85 -20.02 3.59
N GLU A 57 -12.12 -19.23 4.63
CA GLU A 57 -13.49 -18.94 5.11
C GLU A 57 -14.36 -18.23 4.06
N TYR A 58 -13.74 -17.56 3.09
CA TYR A 58 -14.42 -16.88 1.98
C TYR A 58 -14.47 -17.72 0.70
N GLY A 59 -14.12 -19.01 0.77
CA GLY A 59 -14.20 -19.95 -0.36
C GLY A 59 -12.97 -19.94 -1.29
N TYR A 60 -11.91 -19.21 -0.94
CA TYR A 60 -10.67 -19.18 -1.71
C TYR A 60 -9.73 -20.30 -1.24
N ASN A 61 -9.53 -21.32 -2.06
CA ASN A 61 -8.58 -22.40 -1.76
C ASN A 61 -7.14 -22.03 -2.17
N THR A 62 -6.64 -20.90 -1.69
CA THR A 62 -5.29 -20.40 -2.00
C THR A 62 -4.77 -19.50 -0.88
N GLU A 63 -3.47 -19.25 -0.90
CA GLU A 63 -2.78 -18.34 0.03
C GLU A 63 -2.20 -17.17 -0.75
N TYR A 64 -2.36 -15.97 -0.21
CA TYR A 64 -1.79 -14.75 -0.80
C TYR A 64 -0.66 -14.24 0.07
N LEU A 65 0.44 -13.82 -0.57
CA LEU A 65 1.47 -13.03 0.09
C LEU A 65 1.04 -11.56 0.05
N GLY A 66 0.98 -10.93 1.22
CA GLY A 66 0.68 -9.51 1.37
C GLY A 66 1.82 -8.79 2.06
N TRP A 67 2.12 -7.58 1.63
CA TRP A 67 3.17 -6.75 2.23
C TRP A 67 2.56 -5.80 3.26
N CYS A 68 3.01 -5.94 4.51
CA CYS A 68 2.81 -4.95 5.56
C CYS A 68 3.94 -3.94 5.48
N LEU A 69 3.63 -2.72 5.04
CA LEU A 69 4.66 -1.73 4.77
C LEU A 69 4.92 -0.85 5.99
N ASN A 70 6.19 -0.62 6.30
CA ASN A 70 6.57 0.43 7.21
C ASN A 70 6.20 1.79 6.61
N ARG A 71 5.48 2.60 7.40
CA ARG A 71 5.03 3.93 6.99
C ARG A 71 6.18 4.80 6.49
N GLY A 72 7.32 4.80 7.18
CA GLY A 72 8.49 5.58 6.80
C GLY A 72 9.06 5.15 5.45
N GLU A 73 9.26 3.84 5.26
CA GLU A 73 9.76 3.27 4.01
C GLU A 73 8.82 3.60 2.82
N PHE A 74 7.52 3.48 3.03
CA PHE A 74 6.51 3.79 2.00
C PHE A 74 6.51 5.27 1.62
N LEU A 75 6.53 6.18 2.60
CA LEU A 75 6.54 7.63 2.35
C LEU A 75 7.85 8.09 1.70
N GLU A 76 8.99 7.53 2.11
CA GLU A 76 10.28 7.82 1.48
C GLU A 76 10.29 7.36 0.01
N CYS A 77 9.75 6.16 -0.26
CA CYS A 77 9.60 5.67 -1.63
C CYS A 77 8.69 6.58 -2.46
N ALA A 78 7.53 6.98 -1.93
CA ALA A 78 6.62 7.90 -2.59
C ALA A 78 7.31 9.22 -2.95
N GLN A 79 8.02 9.83 -2.00
CA GLN A 79 8.77 11.06 -2.22
C GLN A 79 9.79 10.93 -3.35
N LYS A 80 10.54 9.82 -3.40
CA LYS A 80 11.51 9.54 -4.49
C LYS A 80 10.86 9.41 -5.88
N THR A 81 9.55 9.20 -5.95
CA THR A 81 8.77 9.13 -7.21
C THR A 81 8.12 10.45 -7.62
N GLY A 82 8.40 11.55 -6.89
CA GLY A 82 7.78 12.85 -7.12
C GLY A 82 6.34 12.92 -6.63
N LEU A 83 5.98 12.14 -5.62
CA LEU A 83 4.69 12.21 -4.96
C LEU A 83 4.82 12.95 -3.65
N LYS A 84 4.04 14.03 -3.49
CA LYS A 84 3.93 14.79 -2.26
C LYS A 84 2.75 14.30 -1.44
N LEU A 85 2.99 13.88 -0.20
CA LEU A 85 1.92 13.50 0.72
C LEU A 85 1.04 14.72 1.03
N MET A 86 -0.27 14.56 0.82
CA MET A 86 -1.28 15.56 1.13
C MET A 86 -2.02 15.21 2.42
N ARG A 87 -2.39 13.94 2.57
CA ARG A 87 -3.18 13.48 3.73
C ARG A 87 -3.05 11.99 3.98
N GLU A 88 -3.14 11.63 5.25
CA GLU A 88 -3.24 10.26 5.73
C GLU A 88 -4.62 9.99 6.32
N PHE A 89 -5.05 8.74 6.21
CA PHE A 89 -6.37 8.28 6.64
C PHE A 89 -6.20 6.97 7.39
N VAL A 90 -6.73 6.89 8.60
CA VAL A 90 -6.96 5.62 9.29
C VAL A 90 -8.24 5.04 8.70
N VAL A 91 -8.20 3.80 8.20
CA VAL A 91 -9.33 3.18 7.49
C VAL A 91 -10.04 2.17 8.39
N GLU A 92 -9.36 1.09 8.75
CA GLU A 92 -9.92 0.00 9.56
C GLU A 92 -8.81 -0.82 10.20
N GLN A 93 -9.14 -1.58 11.23
CA GLN A 93 -8.22 -2.56 11.80
C GLN A 93 -8.20 -3.84 10.94
N LEU A 94 -7.04 -4.48 10.88
CA LEU A 94 -6.88 -5.80 10.27
C LEU A 94 -7.15 -6.90 11.31
N PRO A 95 -7.60 -8.09 10.89
CA PRO A 95 -7.53 -9.27 11.72
C PRO A 95 -6.09 -9.49 12.23
N PRO A 96 -5.89 -9.95 13.48
CA PRO A 96 -4.55 -10.13 14.02
C PRO A 96 -3.69 -11.05 13.16
N ILE A 97 -2.48 -10.59 12.82
CA ILE A 97 -1.52 -11.37 12.04
C ILE A 97 -0.72 -12.23 13.03
N HIS A 98 -0.83 -13.56 12.88
CA HIS A 98 -0.17 -14.51 13.77
C HIS A 98 1.36 -14.32 13.74
N ARG A 99 1.96 -14.14 14.93
CA ARG A 99 3.42 -13.91 15.12
C ARG A 99 3.98 -12.69 14.39
N ALA A 100 3.14 -11.70 14.07
CA ALA A 100 3.65 -10.48 13.48
C ALA A 100 4.57 -9.75 14.48
N PRO A 101 5.70 -9.19 14.01
CA PRO A 101 6.58 -8.37 14.84
C PRO A 101 5.88 -7.07 15.30
N GLU A 102 4.90 -6.61 14.53
CA GLU A 102 4.00 -5.50 14.83
C GLU A 102 2.66 -5.77 14.14
N GLN A 103 1.55 -5.41 14.79
CA GLN A 103 0.23 -5.55 14.17
C GLN A 103 -0.02 -4.40 13.21
N ALA A 104 -0.49 -4.72 12.00
CA ALA A 104 -0.80 -3.73 10.98
C ALA A 104 -2.23 -3.20 11.10
N GLU A 105 -2.46 -1.99 10.61
CA GLU A 105 -3.79 -1.43 10.37
C GLU A 105 -3.93 -1.06 8.89
N HIS A 106 -5.15 -0.96 8.39
CA HIS A 106 -5.37 -0.40 7.06
C HIS A 106 -5.32 1.12 7.11
N TRP A 107 -4.42 1.66 6.32
CA TRP A 107 -4.26 3.10 6.13
C TRP A 107 -4.52 3.50 4.68
N GLY A 108 -4.75 4.80 4.50
CA GLY A 108 -4.81 5.46 3.21
C GLY A 108 -3.92 6.68 3.15
N PHE A 109 -3.39 6.95 1.96
CA PHE A 109 -2.46 8.03 1.66
C PHE A 109 -2.87 8.70 0.36
N LEU A 110 -3.25 9.97 0.45
CA LEU A 110 -3.48 10.83 -0.69
C LEU A 110 -2.20 11.58 -0.99
N PHE A 111 -1.72 11.45 -2.22
CA PHE A 111 -0.58 12.20 -2.74
C PHE A 111 -1.00 13.07 -3.90
N ARG A 112 -0.26 14.17 -4.09
CA ARG A 112 -0.28 14.99 -5.30
C ARG A 112 1.01 14.77 -6.07
N LYS A 113 0.92 14.72 -7.40
CA LYS A 113 2.08 14.70 -8.29
C LYS A 113 2.78 16.05 -8.27
N GLU A 114 4.12 16.02 -8.13
CA GLU A 114 5.01 17.17 -8.33
C GLU A 114 5.62 17.16 -9.74
#